data_AF-A0A350F292-F1
#
_entry.id   AF-A0A350F292-F1
#
_cell.length_a   1.000
_cell.length_b   1.000
_cell.length_c   1.000
_cell.angle_alpha   90.00
_cell.angle_beta   90.00
_cell.angle_gamma   90.00
#
_symmetry.space_group_name_H-M   'P 1'
#
loop_
_entity.id
_entity.type
_entity.pdbx_description
1 polymer ?
#
loop_
_entity_poly.entity_id
_entity_poly.type
_entity_poly.pdbx_seq_one_letter_code
_entity_poly.pdbx_strand_id
1 'polypeptide(L)'
;SLRRILDPATGAKYANILYPIAGAEPANKGDGPLDAVGVRAADARTLEITLEVATPYFLDLLTHQTGLPVHPASVEKHGTDFVKPGNMISNGPYTLVEFIPNAHVKVTKNPRFHDAANVAIDTV
;
A
#
# COMPACT_ATOMS: atom_id res chain seq x y z
N SER A 1 3.05 1.24 -5.34
CA SER A 1 3.02 0.88 -3.90
C SER A 1 4.27 0.18 -3.43
N LEU A 2 4.53 -1.06 -3.89
CA LEU A 2 5.67 -1.87 -3.42
C LEU A 2 7.03 -1.20 -3.65
N ARG A 3 7.26 -0.61 -4.83
CA ARG A 3 8.49 0.19 -5.06
C ARG A 3 8.55 1.45 -4.19
N ARG A 4 7.43 2.17 -4.02
CA ARG A 4 7.37 3.39 -3.21
C ARG A 4 7.78 3.12 -1.76
N ILE A 5 7.25 2.08 -1.12
CA ILE A 5 7.61 1.77 0.27
C ILE A 5 9.09 1.38 0.41
N LEU A 6 9.68 0.79 -0.63
CA LEU A 6 11.10 0.45 -0.68
C LEU A 6 12.00 1.64 -1.06
N ASP A 7 11.45 2.73 -1.59
CA ASP A 7 12.21 3.95 -1.90
C ASP A 7 12.78 4.56 -0.60
N PRO A 8 14.12 4.71 -0.48
CA PRO A 8 14.73 5.36 0.68
C PRO A 8 14.17 6.76 0.95
N ALA A 9 13.79 7.51 -0.10
CA ALA A 9 13.19 8.84 0.02
C ALA A 9 11.81 8.82 0.68
N THR A 10 11.10 7.68 0.65
CA THR A 10 9.83 7.53 1.38
C THR A 10 10.04 7.41 2.89
N GLY A 11 11.23 6.96 3.35
CA GLY A 11 11.55 6.85 4.77
C GLY A 11 10.66 5.87 5.54
N ALA A 12 10.20 4.80 4.88
CA ALA A 12 9.25 3.86 5.46
C ALA A 12 9.89 2.94 6.52
N LYS A 13 9.45 3.07 7.77
CA LYS A 13 9.97 2.27 8.91
C LYS A 13 9.71 0.76 8.82
N TYR A 14 8.75 0.35 8.00
CA TYR A 14 8.35 -1.05 7.81
C TYR A 14 8.77 -1.63 6.44
N ALA A 15 9.66 -0.95 5.70
CA ALA A 15 10.10 -1.43 4.38
C ALA A 15 10.72 -2.83 4.42
N ASN A 16 11.39 -3.16 5.53
CA ASN A 16 12.04 -4.44 5.79
C ASN A 16 11.08 -5.65 5.76
N ILE A 17 9.77 -5.46 5.98
CA ILE A 17 8.77 -6.53 5.84
C ILE A 17 8.76 -7.10 4.41
N LEU A 18 9.12 -6.30 3.41
CA LEU A 18 9.10 -6.70 1.99
C LEU A 18 10.47 -7.14 1.45
N TYR A 19 11.50 -7.24 2.29
CA TYR A 19 12.83 -7.72 1.87
C TYR A 19 12.88 -9.14 1.29
N PRO A 20 11.91 -10.04 1.56
CA PRO A 20 11.83 -11.29 0.82
C PRO A 20 11.67 -11.15 -0.70
N ILE A 21 11.23 -9.98 -1.20
CA ILE A 21 11.16 -9.69 -2.64
C ILE A 21 12.58 -9.48 -3.20
N ALA A 22 12.86 -10.09 -4.34
CA ALA A 22 14.18 -9.99 -4.99
C ALA A 22 14.58 -8.52 -5.19
N GLY A 23 15.81 -8.17 -4.80
CA GLY A 23 16.35 -6.81 -4.90
C GLY A 23 15.72 -5.74 -3.99
N ALA A 24 14.79 -6.10 -3.10
CA ALA A 24 14.11 -5.12 -2.24
C ALA A 24 15.01 -4.50 -1.17
N GLU A 25 15.82 -5.31 -0.48
CA GLU A 25 16.75 -4.84 0.54
C GLU A 25 17.81 -3.88 0.01
N PRO A 26 18.59 -4.19 -1.05
CA PRO A 26 19.57 -3.26 -1.59
C PRO A 26 18.92 -1.97 -2.10
N ALA A 27 17.74 -2.05 -2.73
CA ALA A 27 17.02 -0.87 -3.17
C ALA A 27 16.64 0.05 -1.99
N ASN A 28 16.16 -0.52 -0.87
CA ASN A 28 15.80 0.25 0.31
C ASN A 28 16.99 0.84 1.08
N LYS A 29 18.17 0.21 0.98
CA LYS A 29 19.41 0.77 1.53
C LYS A 29 20.05 1.84 0.63
N GLY A 30 19.55 2.00 -0.60
CA GLY A 30 20.13 2.90 -1.60
C GLY A 30 21.31 2.30 -2.36
N ASP A 31 21.56 1.00 -2.19
CA ASP A 31 22.64 0.24 -2.83
C ASP A 31 22.23 -0.38 -4.18
N GLY A 32 20.97 -0.19 -4.59
CA GLY A 32 20.43 -0.69 -5.86
C GLY A 32 19.25 0.15 -6.37
N PRO A 33 18.90 0.04 -7.67
CA PRO A 33 17.82 0.84 -8.23
C PRO A 33 16.44 0.21 -7.96
N LEU A 34 15.40 1.04 -7.86
CA LEU A 34 14.03 0.59 -7.55
C LEU A 34 13.38 -0.23 -8.68
N ASP A 35 13.86 -0.10 -9.91
CA ASP A 35 13.38 -0.87 -11.06
C ASP A 35 13.85 -2.33 -11.02
N ALA A 36 15.00 -2.62 -10.40
CA ALA A 36 15.52 -3.96 -10.16
C ALA A 36 14.76 -4.75 -9.09
N VAL A 37 13.88 -4.11 -8.32
CA VAL A 37 12.98 -4.81 -7.40
C VAL A 37 12.08 -5.75 -8.20
N GLY A 38 12.05 -7.02 -7.80
CA GLY A 38 11.37 -8.15 -8.45
C GLY A 38 9.84 -8.10 -8.42
N VAL A 39 9.25 -6.98 -8.85
CA VAL A 39 7.82 -6.75 -8.94
C VAL A 39 7.51 -6.24 -10.35
N ARG A 40 6.64 -6.95 -11.07
CA ARG A 40 6.23 -6.59 -12.43
C ARG A 40 4.73 -6.80 -12.62
N ALA A 41 4.06 -5.80 -13.16
CA ALA A 41 2.71 -6.00 -13.71
C ALA A 41 2.87 -6.66 -15.09
N ALA A 42 2.49 -7.93 -15.22
CA ALA A 42 2.49 -8.62 -16.50
C ALA A 42 1.39 -8.08 -17.42
N ASP A 43 0.25 -7.72 -16.82
CA ASP A 43 -0.88 -7.03 -17.44
C ASP A 43 -1.67 -6.24 -16.37
N ALA A 44 -2.84 -5.71 -16.74
CA ALA A 44 -3.67 -4.89 -15.85
C ALA A 44 -4.27 -5.63 -14.64
N ARG A 45 -4.28 -6.97 -14.64
CA ARG A 45 -4.87 -7.84 -13.61
C ARG A 45 -3.91 -8.91 -13.08
N THR A 46 -2.72 -9.02 -13.65
CA THR A 46 -1.69 -9.98 -13.25
C THR A 46 -0.46 -9.27 -12.68
N LEU A 47 -0.14 -9.55 -11.42
CA LEU A 47 1.08 -9.11 -10.75
C LEU A 47 2.01 -10.31 -10.55
N GLU A 48 3.24 -10.20 -11.05
CA GLU A 48 4.30 -11.17 -10.81
C GLU A 48 5.28 -10.61 -9.77
N ILE A 49 5.62 -11.44 -8.78
CA ILE A 49 6.60 -11.11 -7.75
C ILE A 49 7.64 -12.23 -7.69
N THR A 50 8.90 -11.86 -7.86
CA THR A 50 10.06 -12.76 -7.69
C THR A 50 10.60 -12.60 -6.27
N LEU A 51 10.82 -13.72 -5.59
CA LEU A 51 11.38 -13.74 -4.24
C LEU A 51 12.89 -13.99 -4.30
N GLU A 52 13.63 -13.35 -3.41
CA GLU A 52 15.08 -13.56 -3.25
C GLU A 52 15.35 -14.99 -2.73
N VAL A 53 14.50 -15.44 -1.81
CA VAL A 53 14.57 -16.77 -1.17
C VAL A 53 13.17 -17.34 -0.97
N ALA A 54 13.07 -18.66 -0.89
CA ALA A 54 11.81 -19.34 -0.59
C ALA A 54 11.24 -18.83 0.73
N THR A 55 10.05 -18.21 0.66
CA THR A 55 9.40 -17.56 1.80
C THR A 55 7.96 -18.08 1.91
N PRO A 56 7.71 -19.18 2.65
CA PRO A 56 6.40 -19.84 2.69
C PRO A 56 5.26 -18.95 3.19
N TYR A 57 5.56 -17.98 4.04
CA TYR A 57 4.61 -17.02 4.61
C TYR A 57 4.46 -15.74 3.76
N PHE A 58 4.97 -15.71 2.53
CA PHE A 58 4.94 -14.51 1.68
C PHE A 58 3.51 -14.00 1.42
N LEU A 59 2.54 -14.91 1.25
CA LEU A 59 1.15 -14.52 1.07
C LEU A 59 0.59 -13.79 2.30
N ASP A 60 0.97 -14.22 3.51
CA ASP A 60 0.57 -13.55 4.75
C ASP A 60 1.20 -12.15 4.84
N LEU A 61 2.44 -11.96 4.38
CA LEU A 61 3.06 -10.64 4.32
C LEU A 61 2.27 -9.67 3.43
N LEU A 62 1.66 -10.16 2.35
CA LEU A 62 0.83 -9.33 1.46
C LEU A 62 -0.48 -8.88 2.09
N THR A 63 -0.91 -9.50 3.19
CA THR A 63 -2.07 -9.07 3.98
C THR A 63 -1.74 -7.94 4.96
N HIS A 64 -0.46 -7.73 5.27
CA HIS A 64 -0.02 -6.63 6.10
C HIS A 64 -0.18 -5.30 5.35
N GLN A 65 -0.40 -4.19 6.07
CA GLN A 65 -0.64 -2.87 5.48
C GLN A 65 0.44 -2.38 4.50
N THR A 66 1.65 -2.92 4.59
CA THR A 66 2.78 -2.65 3.68
C THR A 66 2.59 -3.25 2.28
N GLY A 67 1.81 -4.32 2.15
CA GLY A 67 1.44 -4.96 0.89
C GLY A 67 0.26 -4.30 0.18
N LEU A 68 -0.46 -3.39 0.85
CA LEU A 68 -1.67 -2.79 0.29
C LEU A 68 -1.36 -1.81 -0.87
N PRO A 69 -2.23 -1.75 -1.89
CA PRO A 69 -2.07 -0.80 -2.98
C PRO A 69 -2.34 0.64 -2.51
N VAL A 70 -1.79 1.58 -3.26
CA VAL A 70 -1.90 3.03 -3.02
C VAL A 70 -2.15 3.66 -4.37
N HIS A 71 -3.08 4.60 -4.45
CA HIS A 71 -3.47 5.26 -5.70
C HIS A 71 -2.41 6.28 -6.16
N PRO A 72 -1.64 6.02 -7.24
CA PRO A 72 -0.48 6.85 -7.60
C PRO A 72 -0.82 8.31 -7.83
N ALA A 73 -1.90 8.59 -8.58
CA ALA A 73 -2.28 9.96 -8.91
C ALA A 73 -2.67 10.81 -7.69
N SER A 74 -3.21 10.20 -6.62
CA SER A 74 -3.48 10.94 -5.37
C SER A 74 -2.18 11.27 -4.63
N VAL A 75 -1.23 10.33 -4.59
CA VAL A 75 0.11 10.54 -4.00
C VAL A 75 0.85 11.64 -4.73
N GLU A 76 0.89 11.60 -6.07
CA GLU A 76 1.56 12.61 -6.90
C GLU A 76 0.95 14.00 -6.70
N LYS A 77 -0.38 14.10 -6.66
CA LYS A 77 -1.09 15.37 -6.51
C LYS A 77 -0.95 15.99 -5.13
N HIS A 78 -0.94 15.18 -4.07
CA HIS A 78 -1.05 15.66 -2.69
C HIS A 78 0.23 15.45 -1.86
N GLY A 79 1.26 14.81 -2.39
CA GLY A 79 2.50 14.54 -1.67
C GLY A 79 2.23 13.76 -0.39
N THR A 80 2.75 14.22 0.75
CA THR A 80 2.51 13.62 2.08
C THR A 80 1.06 13.77 2.56
N ASP A 81 0.33 14.74 2.04
CA ASP A 81 -1.05 15.04 2.43
C ASP A 81 -2.08 14.14 1.76
N PHE A 82 -1.65 13.18 0.92
CA PHE A 82 -2.54 12.20 0.28
C PHE A 82 -3.31 11.33 1.29
N VAL A 83 -2.87 11.27 2.55
CA VAL A 83 -3.54 10.54 3.64
C VAL A 83 -4.60 11.37 4.37
N LYS A 84 -4.77 12.65 4.05
CA LYS A 84 -5.78 13.50 4.71
C LYS A 84 -7.19 13.19 4.18
N PRO A 85 -8.23 13.41 5.00
CA PRO A 85 -9.61 13.36 4.52
C PRO A 85 -9.81 14.24 3.28
N GLY A 86 -10.59 13.77 2.31
CA GLY A 86 -10.81 14.44 1.02
C GLY A 86 -9.71 14.23 -0.03
N ASN A 87 -8.47 13.90 0.38
CA ASN A 87 -7.37 13.58 -0.56
C ASN A 87 -7.18 12.07 -0.75
N MET A 88 -7.39 11.29 0.32
CA MET A 88 -7.14 9.85 0.33
C MET A 88 -8.08 9.09 -0.59
N ILE A 89 -7.49 8.33 -1.51
CA ILE A 89 -8.19 7.34 -2.34
C ILE A 89 -7.81 5.95 -1.84
N SER A 90 -8.78 5.27 -1.20
CA SER A 90 -8.65 3.89 -0.71
C SER A 90 -9.49 2.93 -1.55
N ASN A 91 -9.21 1.63 -1.43
CA ASN A 91 -9.93 0.55 -2.11
C ASN A 91 -10.59 -0.44 -1.15
N GLY A 92 -10.66 -0.11 0.14
CA GLY A 92 -11.25 -0.94 1.20
C GLY A 92 -12.75 -0.69 1.40
N PRO A 93 -13.35 -1.36 2.41
CA PRO A 93 -14.79 -1.27 2.70
C PRO A 93 -15.25 0.10 3.20
N TYR A 94 -14.33 0.97 3.64
CA TYR A 94 -14.64 2.30 4.14
C TYR A 94 -13.74 3.38 3.52
N THR A 95 -14.27 4.60 3.45
CA THR A 95 -13.56 5.82 3.05
C THR A 95 -13.39 6.76 4.24
N LEU A 96 -12.22 7.39 4.36
CA LEU A 96 -11.94 8.37 5.41
C LEU A 96 -12.73 9.66 5.22
N VAL A 97 -13.54 10.02 6.21
CA VAL A 97 -14.36 11.25 6.21
C VAL A 97 -13.76 12.31 7.13
N GLU A 98 -13.33 11.93 8.32
CA GLU A 98 -12.70 12.85 9.27
C GLU A 98 -11.52 12.15 9.95
N PHE A 99 -10.46 12.92 10.21
CA PHE A 99 -9.38 12.51 11.08
C PHE A 99 -8.97 13.70 11.93
N ILE A 100 -9.43 13.70 13.19
CA ILE A 100 -9.09 14.70 14.18
C ILE A 100 -8.09 14.06 15.15
N PRO A 101 -6.78 14.41 15.05
CA PRO A 101 -5.76 13.81 15.89
C PRO A 101 -6.11 13.93 17.38
N ASN A 102 -5.91 12.85 18.11
CA ASN A 102 -6.21 12.74 19.55
C ASN A 102 -7.71 12.86 19.93
N ALA A 103 -8.62 12.85 18.95
CA ALA A 103 -10.07 12.83 19.21
C ALA A 103 -10.74 11.64 18.53
N HIS A 104 -10.88 11.66 17.20
CA HIS A 104 -11.57 10.60 16.47
C HIS A 104 -11.11 10.45 15.03
N VAL A 105 -11.39 9.27 14.50
CA VAL A 105 -11.39 8.95 13.07
C VAL A 105 -12.84 8.60 12.73
N LYS A 106 -13.36 9.16 11.65
CA LYS A 106 -14.68 8.80 11.12
C LYS A 106 -14.51 8.25 9.73
N VAL A 107 -15.05 7.06 9.49
CA VAL A 107 -15.08 6.44 8.16
C VAL A 107 -16.50 6.07 7.78
N THR A 108 -16.81 6.14 6.50
CA THR A 108 -18.14 5.77 5.98
C THR A 108 -18.00 4.65 4.95
N LYS A 109 -19.05 3.84 4.83
CA LYS A 109 -19.11 2.74 3.87
C LYS A 109 -18.73 3.21 2.47
N ASN A 110 -17.81 2.48 1.83
CA ASN A 110 -17.34 2.77 0.47
C ASN A 110 -18.26 2.09 -0.56
N PRO A 111 -19.09 2.83 -1.31
CA PRO A 111 -19.97 2.23 -2.32
C PRO A 111 -19.21 1.65 -3.52
N ARG A 112 -17.93 1.98 -3.69
CA ARG A 112 -17.06 1.46 -4.77
C ARG A 112 -16.23 0.24 -4.35
N PHE A 113 -16.37 -0.23 -3.11
CA PHE A 113 -15.73 -1.45 -2.67
C PHE A 113 -16.32 -2.65 -3.39
N HIS A 114 -15.47 -3.59 -3.83
CA HIS A 114 -15.92 -4.75 -4.63
C HIS A 114 -16.98 -5.59 -3.91
N ASP A 115 -16.98 -5.60 -2.59
CA ASP A 115 -17.94 -6.34 -1.76
C ASP A 115 -18.81 -5.41 -0.88
N ALA A 116 -19.12 -4.21 -1.38
CA ALA A 116 -19.90 -3.21 -0.64
C ALA A 116 -21.29 -3.73 -0.19
N ALA A 117 -21.88 -4.68 -0.92
CA ALA A 117 -23.18 -5.25 -0.58
C ALA A 117 -23.16 -5.98 0.78
N ASN A 118 -22.03 -6.58 1.16
CA ASN A 118 -21.89 -7.32 2.42
C ASN A 118 -21.38 -6.45 3.59
N VAL A 119 -21.12 -5.16 3.36
CA VAL A 119 -20.76 -4.22 4.42
C VAL A 119 -22.04 -3.70 5.09
N ALA A 120 -22.35 -4.19 6.29
CA ALA A 120 -23.59 -3.87 7.00
C ALA A 120 -23.55 -2.56 7.80
N ILE A 121 -22.36 -2.06 8.13
CA ILE A 121 -22.18 -0.86 8.97
C ILE A 121 -21.95 0.35 8.07
N ASP A 122 -22.78 1.39 8.22
CA ASP A 122 -22.70 2.59 7.37
C ASP A 122 -21.59 3.55 7.80
N THR A 123 -21.30 3.66 9.10
CA THR A 123 -20.31 4.59 9.66
C THR A 123 -19.67 3.99 10.91
N VAL A 124 -18.35 4.16 11.03
CA VAL A 124 -17.54 3.81 12.20
C VAL A 124 -16.84 5.07 12.70
#